data_AF-A0A7S2P6H0-F1
#
_entry.id   AF-A0A7S2P6H0-F1
#
_cell.length_a   1.000
_cell.length_b   1.000
_cell.length_c   1.000
_cell.angle_alpha   90.00
_cell.angle_beta   90.00
_cell.angle_gamma   90.00
#
_symmetry.space_group_name_H-M   'P 1'
#
loop_
_entity.id
_entity.type
_entity.pdbx_description
1 polymer ?
#
loop_
_entity_poly.entity_id
_entity_poly.type
_entity_poly.pdbx_seq_one_letter_code
_entity_poly.pdbx_strand_id
1 'polypeptide(L)'
;MAAPVASRCRRSPLTKERAIAMQTELLRCYGAPEFQQELKALQTKCGAHSKDCAAGRRRLVREAQVKVLPAHGYDASDSGVRQMLADFDRFLKDPEVEAMSHALDDALGCDSRGGLSLESVVCLLRDVFTAFGADEFQSTIIKVRGEFVDGDKDEEFVLCGPSRAILDAQRPVLSKYGFPANRLGAKAMLSEVAKYAKQPEVAGLIDAANGRLGLSPAACVRFREKLSGKAAGVKRKQAPGGAADDLTERLIVILGAPADLQVAPAHEPAYERRAVVIAQREAAAILSDLLKEVSTADFQQKLQAVIDDAIVDGRGNLANIPGRQDLAMHARNRVLRFRGFKGADAGVAHLVEALRPLMTDPSLATLVLAIERKLCIPRVADSSAVDKPAPACG
;
A
#
# COMPACT_ATOMS: atom_id res chain seq x y z
N MET A 1 24.53 33.97 -40.58
CA MET A 1 24.36 32.55 -40.96
C MET A 1 22.92 32.17 -40.70
N ALA A 2 22.13 31.91 -41.74
CA ALA A 2 20.72 31.57 -41.61
C ALA A 2 20.60 30.13 -41.07
N ALA A 3 19.88 29.95 -39.97
CA ALA A 3 19.60 28.62 -39.43
C ALA A 3 18.77 27.83 -40.47
N PRO A 4 19.12 26.57 -40.77
CA PRO A 4 18.38 25.77 -41.73
C PRO A 4 16.93 25.63 -41.27
N VAL A 5 16.00 26.07 -42.13
CA VAL A 5 14.57 25.98 -41.89
C VAL A 5 14.22 24.49 -41.87
N ALA A 6 14.00 23.95 -40.67
CA ALA A 6 13.66 22.55 -40.47
C ALA A 6 12.37 22.22 -41.24
N SER A 7 12.54 21.51 -42.36
CA SER A 7 11.43 21.01 -43.16
C SER A 7 10.56 20.12 -42.29
N ARG A 8 9.32 20.55 -42.05
CA ARG A 8 8.30 19.75 -41.34
C ARG A 8 7.87 18.59 -42.23
N CYS A 9 8.69 17.55 -42.32
CA CYS A 9 8.30 16.30 -42.95
C CYS A 9 7.07 15.78 -42.20
N ARG A 10 5.95 15.62 -42.91
CA ARG A 10 4.76 14.97 -42.37
C ARG A 10 5.18 13.57 -41.92
N ARG A 11 5.13 13.32 -40.61
CA ARG A 11 5.48 12.01 -40.07
C ARG A 11 4.51 10.97 -40.60
N SER A 12 5.07 9.89 -41.13
CA SER A 12 4.30 8.67 -41.39
C SER A 12 3.97 8.01 -40.04
N PRO A 13 2.74 7.51 -39.83
CA PRO A 13 2.36 6.78 -38.62
C PRO A 13 3.35 5.67 -38.26
N LEU A 14 3.53 5.40 -36.97
CA LEU A 14 4.35 4.29 -36.50
C LEU A 14 3.67 2.96 -36.89
N THR A 15 4.36 2.14 -37.69
CA THR A 15 3.94 0.76 -37.99
C THR A 15 4.59 -0.21 -37.00
N LYS A 16 4.10 -1.45 -36.90
CA LYS A 16 4.68 -2.47 -36.03
C LYS A 16 6.15 -2.71 -36.35
N GLU A 17 6.49 -2.83 -37.64
CA GLU A 17 7.86 -3.09 -38.10
C GLU A 17 8.80 -1.95 -37.71
N ARG A 18 8.33 -0.70 -37.82
CA ARG A 18 9.10 0.48 -37.38
C ARG A 18 9.24 0.54 -35.86
N ALA A 19 8.21 0.16 -35.11
CA ALA A 19 8.26 0.08 -33.65
C ALA A 19 9.31 -0.94 -33.18
N ILE A 20 9.30 -2.15 -33.75
CA ILE A 20 10.28 -3.21 -33.45
C ILE A 20 11.69 -2.78 -33.84
N ALA A 21 11.87 -2.21 -35.04
CA ALA A 21 13.17 -1.72 -35.49
C ALA A 21 13.74 -0.65 -34.54
N MET A 22 12.90 0.30 -34.10
CA MET A 22 13.30 1.33 -33.15
C MET A 22 13.66 0.75 -31.78
N GLN A 23 12.85 -0.17 -31.23
CA GLN A 23 13.16 -0.82 -29.95
C GLN A 23 14.45 -1.65 -30.04
N THR A 24 14.71 -2.30 -31.18
CA THR A 24 15.95 -3.06 -31.42
C THR A 24 17.17 -2.14 -31.40
N GLU A 25 17.08 -0.96 -32.03
CA GLU A 25 18.16 0.02 -32.01
C GLU A 25 18.39 0.62 -30.62
N LEU A 26 17.32 0.95 -29.90
CA LEU A 26 17.39 1.40 -28.51
C LEU A 26 18.03 0.34 -27.61
N LEU A 27 17.63 -0.93 -27.77
CA LEU A 27 18.14 -2.05 -27.00
C LEU A 27 19.64 -2.24 -27.25
N ARG A 28 20.07 -2.13 -28.51
CA ARG A 28 21.50 -2.14 -28.87
C ARG A 28 22.26 -0.99 -28.20
N CYS A 29 21.69 0.22 -28.16
CA CYS A 29 22.31 1.36 -27.48
C CYS A 29 22.38 1.19 -25.96
N TYR A 30 21.32 0.70 -25.34
CA TYR A 30 21.28 0.48 -23.88
C TYR A 30 22.15 -0.71 -23.48
N GLY A 31 22.18 -1.78 -24.27
CA GLY A 31 23.05 -2.94 -24.02
C GLY A 31 24.53 -2.71 -24.32
N ALA A 32 24.93 -1.54 -24.83
CA ALA A 32 26.32 -1.23 -25.12
C ALA A 32 27.17 -1.23 -23.83
N PRO A 33 28.40 -1.80 -23.84
CA PRO A 33 29.24 -1.90 -22.65
C PRO A 33 29.48 -0.56 -21.95
N GLU A 34 29.66 0.52 -22.71
CA GLU A 34 29.90 1.87 -22.17
C GLU A 34 28.65 2.39 -21.42
N PHE A 35 27.46 2.22 -22.01
CA PHE A 35 26.20 2.61 -21.37
C PHE A 35 25.97 1.84 -20.07
N GLN A 36 26.20 0.53 -20.08
CA GLN A 36 26.02 -0.32 -18.89
C GLN A 36 27.02 0.01 -17.79
N GLN A 37 28.28 0.33 -18.14
CA GLN A 37 29.28 0.79 -17.17
C GLN A 37 28.89 2.11 -16.53
N GLU A 38 28.41 3.08 -17.31
CA GLU A 38 27.94 4.37 -16.81
C GLU A 38 26.70 4.23 -15.92
N LEU A 39 25.74 3.40 -16.33
CA LEU A 39 24.54 3.11 -15.54
C LEU A 39 24.90 2.49 -14.19
N LYS A 40 25.80 1.50 -14.17
CA LYS A 40 26.29 0.86 -12.94
C LYS A 40 27.06 1.83 -12.04
N ALA A 41 27.92 2.67 -12.63
CA ALA A 41 28.66 3.68 -11.90
C ALA A 41 27.72 4.69 -11.24
N LEU A 42 26.67 5.12 -11.95
CA LEU A 42 25.64 6.00 -11.42
C LEU A 42 24.87 5.36 -10.26
N GLN A 43 24.41 4.12 -10.42
CA GLN A 43 23.71 3.36 -9.37
C GLN A 43 24.58 3.18 -8.12
N THR A 44 25.88 2.90 -8.31
CA THR A 44 26.83 2.74 -7.20
C THR A 44 27.06 4.06 -6.46
N LYS A 45 27.20 5.16 -7.19
CA LYS A 45 27.52 6.48 -6.63
C LYS A 45 26.35 7.08 -5.84
N CYS A 46 25.14 6.99 -6.39
CA CYS A 46 23.99 7.71 -5.86
C CYS A 46 23.03 6.79 -5.09
N GLY A 47 23.20 5.47 -5.16
CA GLY A 47 22.20 4.49 -4.74
C GLY A 47 21.05 4.39 -5.76
N ALA A 48 20.62 3.17 -6.08
CA ALA A 48 19.69 2.89 -7.19
C ALA A 48 18.35 3.68 -7.14
N HIS A 49 17.93 4.11 -5.95
CA HIS A 49 16.65 4.78 -5.72
C HIS A 49 16.75 6.27 -5.37
N SER A 50 17.94 6.89 -5.40
CA SER A 50 18.03 8.32 -5.11
C SER A 50 17.50 9.19 -6.25
N LYS A 51 17.06 10.41 -5.91
CA LYS A 51 16.64 11.42 -6.90
C LYS A 51 17.76 11.73 -7.91
N ASP A 52 19.01 11.76 -7.44
CA ASP A 52 20.19 12.01 -8.28
C ASP A 52 20.44 10.85 -9.25
N CYS A 53 20.29 9.60 -8.79
CA CYS A 53 20.36 8.44 -9.68
C CYS A 53 19.26 8.49 -10.75
N ALA A 54 18.03 8.86 -10.37
CA ALA A 54 16.93 8.99 -11.33
C ALA A 54 17.18 10.09 -12.38
N ALA A 55 17.73 11.23 -11.97
CA ALA A 55 18.09 12.33 -12.87
C ALA A 55 19.25 11.93 -13.81
N GLY A 56 20.31 11.32 -13.27
CA GLY A 56 21.44 10.83 -14.06
C GLY A 56 21.02 9.76 -15.07
N ARG A 57 20.16 8.82 -14.67
CA ARG A 57 19.66 7.75 -15.55
C ARG A 57 18.84 8.34 -16.68
N ARG A 58 17.96 9.31 -16.37
CA ARG A 58 17.18 10.03 -17.40
C ARG A 58 18.10 10.70 -18.42
N ARG A 59 19.17 11.35 -17.96
CA ARG A 59 20.16 11.98 -18.84
C ARG A 59 20.86 10.94 -19.72
N LEU A 60 21.35 9.85 -19.14
CA LEU A 60 22.05 8.78 -19.87
C LEU A 60 21.14 8.15 -20.95
N VAL A 61 19.89 7.83 -20.59
CA VAL A 61 18.87 7.34 -21.51
C VAL A 61 18.63 8.34 -22.65
N ARG A 62 18.57 9.64 -22.33
CA ARG A 62 18.34 10.71 -23.31
C ARG A 62 19.47 10.78 -24.34
N GLU A 63 20.71 10.69 -23.90
CA GLU A 63 21.89 10.74 -24.78
C GLU A 63 21.89 9.61 -25.83
N ALA A 64 21.38 8.43 -25.46
CA ALA A 64 21.15 7.34 -26.41
C ALA A 64 19.93 7.58 -27.32
N GLN A 65 18.80 8.04 -26.77
CA GLN A 65 17.59 8.32 -27.56
C GLN A 65 17.82 9.39 -28.64
N VAL A 66 18.62 10.43 -28.36
CA VAL A 66 18.96 11.48 -29.34
C VAL A 66 19.59 10.91 -30.62
N LYS A 67 20.29 9.76 -30.52
CA LYS A 67 20.93 9.10 -31.66
C LYS A 67 19.93 8.26 -32.49
N VAL A 68 18.89 7.73 -31.85
CA VAL A 68 17.94 6.79 -32.47
C VAL A 68 16.69 7.49 -32.99
N LEU A 69 16.07 8.37 -32.18
CA LEU A 69 14.77 8.97 -32.50
C LEU A 69 14.68 9.65 -33.87
N PRO A 70 15.68 10.44 -34.32
CA PRO A 70 15.63 11.10 -35.63
C PRO A 70 15.55 10.12 -36.81
N ALA A 71 16.21 8.96 -36.72
CA ALA A 71 16.18 7.94 -37.78
C ALA A 71 14.77 7.36 -37.98
N HIS A 72 13.96 7.39 -36.92
CA HIS A 72 12.56 6.94 -36.94
C HIS A 72 11.57 8.09 -37.11
N GLY A 73 12.06 9.29 -37.43
CA GLY A 73 11.25 10.47 -37.71
C GLY A 73 10.80 11.22 -36.46
N TYR A 74 11.28 10.87 -35.27
CA TYR A 74 10.99 11.58 -34.03
C TYR A 74 12.03 12.68 -33.77
N ASP A 75 11.59 13.78 -33.16
CA ASP A 75 12.49 14.84 -32.78
C ASP A 75 13.42 14.37 -31.64
N ALA A 76 14.68 14.80 -31.66
CA ALA A 76 15.64 14.61 -30.58
C ALA A 76 15.34 15.54 -29.38
N SER A 77 14.07 15.83 -29.11
CA SER A 77 13.56 16.61 -27.97
C SER A 77 12.63 15.80 -27.07
N ASP A 78 12.35 16.29 -25.87
CA ASP A 78 11.40 15.64 -24.94
C ASP A 78 9.97 15.59 -25.52
N SER A 79 9.65 16.52 -26.42
CA SER A 79 8.41 16.46 -27.21
C SER A 79 8.42 15.25 -28.14
N GLY A 80 9.54 14.97 -28.81
CA GLY A 80 9.71 13.79 -29.65
C GLY A 80 9.59 12.48 -28.88
N VAL A 81 10.13 12.39 -27.66
CA VAL A 81 9.96 11.23 -26.77
C VAL A 81 8.50 11.03 -26.40
N ARG A 82 7.80 12.08 -25.98
CA ARG A 82 6.37 11.98 -25.62
C ARG A 82 5.52 11.54 -26.80
N GLN A 83 5.82 12.05 -28.00
CA GLN A 83 5.15 11.62 -29.23
C GLN A 83 5.45 10.16 -29.57
N MET A 84 6.71 9.72 -29.42
CA MET A 84 7.09 8.32 -29.59
C MET A 84 6.29 7.43 -28.63
N LEU A 85 6.28 7.74 -27.34
CA LEU A 85 5.54 6.95 -26.34
C LEU A 85 4.04 6.88 -26.67
N ALA A 86 3.42 8.00 -27.02
CA ALA A 86 2.00 8.02 -27.43
C ALA A 86 1.73 7.17 -28.68
N ASP A 87 2.67 7.11 -29.63
CA ASP A 87 2.55 6.26 -30.80
C ASP A 87 2.68 4.76 -30.46
N PHE A 88 3.47 4.42 -29.43
CA PHE A 88 3.64 3.04 -28.93
C PHE A 88 2.42 2.52 -28.17
N ASP A 89 1.55 3.37 -27.62
CA ASP A 89 0.36 2.96 -26.87
C ASP A 89 -0.51 1.95 -27.63
N ARG A 90 -0.59 2.09 -28.96
CA ARG A 90 -1.37 1.18 -29.83
C ARG A 90 -0.78 -0.23 -29.92
N PHE A 91 0.49 -0.42 -29.57
CA PHE A 91 1.23 -1.67 -29.67
C PHE A 91 1.51 -2.32 -28.30
N LEU A 92 1.07 -1.74 -27.18
CA LEU A 92 1.33 -2.27 -25.83
C LEU A 92 0.80 -3.69 -25.59
N LYS A 93 -0.13 -4.16 -26.42
CA LYS A 93 -0.69 -5.53 -26.35
C LYS A 93 -0.12 -6.47 -27.42
N ASP A 94 0.77 -5.99 -28.29
CA ASP A 94 1.42 -6.85 -29.26
C ASP A 94 2.56 -7.63 -28.57
N PRO A 95 2.58 -8.97 -28.67
CA PRO A 95 3.49 -9.79 -27.89
C PRO A 95 4.96 -9.58 -28.26
N GLU A 96 5.28 -9.21 -29.50
CA GLU A 96 6.67 -8.96 -29.91
C GLU A 96 7.16 -7.61 -29.37
N VAL A 97 6.31 -6.58 -29.45
CA VAL A 97 6.61 -5.25 -28.89
C VAL A 97 6.67 -5.29 -27.35
N GLU A 98 5.84 -6.11 -26.71
CA GLU A 98 5.88 -6.36 -25.27
C GLU A 98 7.19 -7.05 -24.86
N ALA A 99 7.59 -8.12 -25.58
CA ALA A 99 8.85 -8.80 -25.33
C ALA A 99 10.07 -7.86 -25.49
N MET A 100 10.06 -6.99 -26.49
CA MET A 100 11.10 -5.98 -26.69
C MET A 100 11.09 -4.89 -25.62
N SER A 101 9.91 -4.48 -25.14
CA SER A 101 9.78 -3.56 -24.02
C SER A 101 10.45 -4.15 -22.77
N HIS A 102 10.16 -5.43 -22.45
CA HIS A 102 10.82 -6.12 -21.35
C HIS A 102 12.34 -6.18 -21.49
N ALA A 103 12.86 -6.48 -22.68
CA ALA A 103 14.31 -6.48 -22.90
C ALA A 103 14.94 -5.10 -22.72
N LEU A 104 14.25 -4.02 -23.15
CA LEU A 104 14.69 -2.64 -22.93
C LEU A 104 14.73 -2.30 -21.44
N ASP A 105 13.70 -2.72 -20.72
CA ASP A 105 13.57 -2.48 -19.30
C ASP A 105 14.68 -3.20 -18.50
N ASP A 106 14.95 -4.46 -18.83
CA ASP A 106 16.07 -5.23 -18.29
C ASP A 106 17.41 -4.52 -18.58
N ALA A 107 17.63 -4.07 -19.82
CA ALA A 107 18.82 -3.33 -20.20
C ALA A 107 18.96 -1.99 -19.46
N LEU A 108 17.86 -1.35 -19.09
CA LEU A 108 17.87 -0.10 -18.32
C LEU A 108 17.98 -0.33 -16.81
N GLY A 109 17.98 -1.59 -16.35
CA GLY A 109 17.83 -1.93 -14.93
C GLY A 109 16.53 -1.36 -14.35
N CYS A 110 15.52 -1.22 -15.20
CA CYS A 110 14.16 -0.87 -14.83
C CYS A 110 13.41 -2.19 -14.71
N ASP A 111 13.15 -2.70 -13.52
CA ASP A 111 12.17 -3.78 -13.38
C ASP A 111 10.79 -3.22 -13.78
N SER A 112 10.39 -3.37 -15.04
CA SER A 112 9.26 -2.61 -15.63
C SER A 112 7.87 -2.96 -15.15
N ARG A 113 7.78 -3.86 -14.18
CA ARG A 113 6.52 -4.13 -13.49
C ARG A 113 6.40 -3.40 -12.15
N GLY A 114 7.22 -2.36 -11.94
CA GLY A 114 7.22 -1.57 -10.71
C GLY A 114 7.41 -2.42 -9.45
N GLY A 115 7.97 -3.61 -9.62
CA GLY A 115 8.09 -4.64 -8.60
C GLY A 115 9.51 -5.16 -8.56
N LEU A 116 9.89 -5.76 -7.45
CA LEU A 116 11.25 -6.24 -7.25
C LEU A 116 11.48 -7.53 -8.06
N SER A 117 12.65 -7.62 -8.71
CA SER A 117 13.18 -8.91 -9.18
C SER A 117 13.34 -9.93 -8.04
N LEU A 118 13.43 -11.23 -8.38
CA LEU A 118 13.70 -12.28 -7.39
C LEU A 118 14.99 -12.01 -6.60
N GLU A 119 16.06 -11.61 -7.30
CA GLU A 119 17.35 -11.30 -6.67
C GLU A 119 17.24 -10.11 -5.71
N SER A 120 16.51 -9.05 -6.11
CA SER A 120 16.24 -7.91 -5.24
C SER A 120 15.40 -8.31 -4.02
N VAL A 121 14.43 -9.21 -4.15
CA VAL A 121 13.66 -9.75 -3.02
C VAL A 121 14.54 -10.55 -2.06
N VAL A 122 15.46 -11.37 -2.58
CA VAL A 122 16.42 -12.12 -1.76
C VAL A 122 17.32 -11.16 -0.98
N CYS A 123 17.90 -10.15 -1.65
CA CYS A 123 18.71 -9.11 -1.00
C CYS A 123 17.92 -8.35 0.07
N LEU A 124 16.67 -7.97 -0.25
CA LEU A 124 15.77 -7.29 0.68
C LEU A 124 15.52 -8.13 1.93
N LEU A 125 15.20 -9.42 1.77
CA LEU A 125 14.92 -10.28 2.92
C LEU A 125 16.17 -10.54 3.77
N ARG A 126 17.37 -10.59 3.17
CA ARG A 126 18.63 -10.66 3.92
C ARG A 126 18.88 -9.40 4.75
N ASP A 127 18.58 -8.23 4.20
CA ASP A 127 18.68 -6.97 4.93
C ASP A 127 17.64 -6.89 6.07
N VAL A 128 16.39 -7.32 5.82
CA VAL A 128 15.36 -7.42 6.88
C VAL A 128 15.80 -8.40 7.97
N PHE A 129 16.31 -9.57 7.61
CA PHE A 129 16.84 -10.54 8.56
C PHE A 129 17.98 -9.96 9.41
N THR A 130 18.91 -9.23 8.77
CA THR A 130 20.03 -8.57 9.46
C THR A 130 19.53 -7.49 10.41
N ALA A 131 18.59 -6.65 9.97
CA ALA A 131 18.00 -5.61 10.81
C ALA A 131 17.27 -6.19 12.03
N PHE A 132 16.54 -7.29 11.85
CA PHE A 132 15.93 -8.02 12.96
C PHE A 132 16.95 -8.79 13.81
N GLY A 133 18.16 -9.02 13.33
CA GLY A 133 19.24 -9.65 14.10
C GLY A 133 19.96 -8.71 15.05
N ALA A 134 19.74 -7.39 14.96
CA ALA A 134 20.46 -6.40 15.77
C ALA A 134 20.17 -6.56 17.28
N ASP A 135 21.21 -6.43 18.12
CA ASP A 135 21.12 -6.66 19.57
C ASP A 135 20.10 -5.77 20.27
N GLU A 136 20.03 -4.48 19.88
CA GLU A 136 19.07 -3.52 20.42
C GLU A 136 17.62 -3.92 20.10
N PHE A 137 17.40 -4.40 18.88
CA PHE A 137 16.09 -4.87 18.44
C PHE A 137 15.72 -6.17 19.16
N GLN A 138 16.62 -7.14 19.23
CA GLN A 138 16.39 -8.42 19.92
C GLN A 138 16.10 -8.22 21.42
N SER A 139 16.82 -7.31 22.08
CA SER A 139 16.54 -6.93 23.47
C SER A 139 15.13 -6.39 23.66
N THR A 140 14.65 -5.58 22.69
CA THR A 140 13.27 -5.08 22.68
C THR A 140 12.26 -6.21 22.51
N ILE A 141 12.49 -7.14 21.58
CA ILE A 141 11.61 -8.31 21.39
C ILE A 141 11.55 -9.17 22.64
N ILE A 142 12.68 -9.46 23.29
CA ILE A 142 12.73 -10.24 24.54
C ILE A 142 11.95 -9.55 25.65
N LYS A 143 12.15 -8.24 25.84
CA LYS A 143 11.43 -7.46 26.85
C LYS A 143 9.92 -7.51 26.61
N VAL A 144 9.49 -7.19 25.38
CA VAL A 144 8.06 -7.22 25.02
C VAL A 144 7.50 -8.62 25.24
N ARG A 145 8.24 -9.68 24.90
CA ARG A 145 7.81 -11.07 25.11
C ARG A 145 7.67 -11.45 26.58
N GLY A 146 8.57 -10.99 27.45
CA GLY A 146 8.48 -11.25 28.89
C GLY A 146 7.25 -10.61 29.56
N GLU A 147 6.61 -9.62 28.91
CA GLU A 147 5.37 -9.00 29.38
C GLU A 147 4.12 -9.79 28.97
N PHE A 148 4.21 -10.75 28.04
CA PHE A 148 3.10 -11.62 27.65
C PHE A 148 3.12 -12.91 28.49
N VAL A 149 1.98 -13.25 29.09
CA VAL A 149 1.81 -14.45 29.93
C VAL A 149 1.77 -15.69 29.03
N ASP A 150 2.46 -16.76 29.46
CA ASP A 150 2.45 -18.07 28.79
C ASP A 150 1.00 -18.53 28.51
N GLY A 151 0.62 -18.54 27.23
CA GLY A 151 -0.72 -18.91 26.78
C GLY A 151 -1.21 -18.11 25.57
N ASP A 152 -0.66 -16.92 25.32
CA ASP A 152 -0.99 -16.17 24.11
C ASP A 152 -0.37 -16.80 22.88
N LYS A 153 -1.21 -17.04 21.86
CA LYS A 153 -0.82 -17.66 20.59
C LYS A 153 0.25 -16.78 19.93
N ASP A 154 1.31 -17.40 19.40
CA ASP A 154 2.44 -16.72 18.72
C ASP A 154 2.03 -15.62 17.71
N GLU A 155 0.85 -15.72 17.10
CA GLU A 155 0.31 -14.73 16.16
C GLU A 155 -0.21 -13.44 16.83
N GLU A 156 -0.74 -13.53 18.06
CA GLU A 156 -1.30 -12.39 18.80
C GLU A 156 -0.18 -11.48 19.33
N PHE A 157 0.98 -12.06 19.65
CA PHE A 157 2.18 -11.34 20.07
C PHE A 157 2.66 -10.32 19.01
N VAL A 158 2.75 -10.75 17.75
CA VAL A 158 3.33 -9.94 16.65
C VAL A 158 2.43 -8.75 16.28
N LEU A 159 1.11 -8.92 16.38
CA LEU A 159 0.14 -7.93 15.95
C LEU A 159 0.00 -6.75 16.94
N CYS A 160 0.12 -7.00 18.25
CA CYS A 160 -0.21 -6.00 19.26
C CYS A 160 1.01 -5.40 19.99
N GLY A 161 2.14 -6.10 20.10
CA GLY A 161 3.28 -5.64 20.90
C GLY A 161 4.36 -4.89 20.09
N PRO A 162 5.22 -5.59 19.34
CA PRO A 162 6.46 -5.03 18.78
C PRO A 162 6.27 -4.26 17.47
N SER A 163 5.05 -3.94 17.06
CA SER A 163 4.77 -3.36 15.73
C SER A 163 5.48 -2.03 15.47
N ARG A 164 5.77 -1.22 16.51
CA ARG A 164 6.61 -0.02 16.37
C ARG A 164 8.10 -0.36 16.21
N ALA A 165 8.64 -1.23 17.07
CA ALA A 165 10.04 -1.65 17.01
C ALA A 165 10.38 -2.36 15.68
N ILE A 166 9.46 -3.21 15.19
CA ILE A 166 9.57 -3.88 13.88
C ILE A 166 9.68 -2.85 12.77
N LEU A 167 8.79 -1.84 12.78
CA LEU A 167 8.81 -0.82 11.75
C LEU A 167 10.08 0.03 11.82
N ASP A 168 10.51 0.43 13.01
CA ASP A 168 11.74 1.21 13.20
C ASP A 168 12.97 0.44 12.68
N ALA A 169 13.07 -0.86 12.92
CA ALA A 169 14.12 -1.72 12.35
C ALA A 169 14.01 -1.87 10.81
N GLN A 170 12.79 -1.91 10.27
CA GLN A 170 12.56 -2.03 8.82
C GLN A 170 12.79 -0.72 8.05
N ARG A 171 12.66 0.46 8.66
CA ARG A 171 12.72 1.76 7.96
C ARG A 171 13.94 1.93 7.04
N PRO A 172 15.19 1.66 7.48
CA PRO A 172 16.36 1.78 6.62
C PRO A 172 16.30 0.84 5.43
N VAL A 173 15.80 -0.39 5.66
CA VAL A 173 15.63 -1.40 4.61
C VAL A 173 14.57 -0.95 3.60
N LEU A 174 13.40 -0.51 4.07
CA LEU A 174 12.32 -0.03 3.20
C LEU A 174 12.81 1.10 2.28
N SER A 175 13.50 2.10 2.83
CA SER A 175 14.06 3.21 2.04
C SER A 175 15.11 2.74 1.04
N LYS A 176 15.96 1.77 1.42
CA LYS A 176 16.98 1.20 0.53
C LYS A 176 16.38 0.56 -0.72
N TYR A 177 15.19 -0.02 -0.63
CA TYR A 177 14.49 -0.67 -1.77
C TYR A 177 13.38 0.18 -2.38
N GLY A 178 13.36 1.49 -2.08
CA GLY A 178 12.39 2.42 -2.68
C GLY A 178 10.98 2.36 -2.09
N PHE A 179 10.78 1.68 -0.96
CA PHE A 179 9.51 1.69 -0.24
C PHE A 179 9.44 2.87 0.75
N PRO A 180 8.26 3.45 0.98
CA PRO A 180 8.05 4.40 2.07
C PRO A 180 8.48 3.82 3.43
N ALA A 181 9.16 4.61 4.27
CA ALA A 181 9.62 4.20 5.60
C ALA A 181 8.49 4.16 6.66
N ASN A 182 7.36 3.53 6.31
CA ASN A 182 6.15 3.47 7.12
C ASN A 182 5.40 2.14 6.87
N ARG A 183 4.25 1.95 7.55
CA ARG A 183 3.44 0.72 7.44
C ARG A 183 2.96 0.43 6.01
N LEU A 184 2.69 1.46 5.21
CA LEU A 184 2.27 1.28 3.82
C LEU A 184 3.42 0.73 2.97
N GLY A 185 4.64 1.21 3.17
CA GLY A 185 5.82 0.66 2.50
C GLY A 185 6.15 -0.76 2.92
N ALA A 186 5.99 -1.10 4.22
CA ALA A 186 6.10 -2.48 4.68
C ALA A 186 5.06 -3.41 4.02
N LYS A 187 3.82 -2.95 3.86
CA LYS A 187 2.77 -3.70 3.14
C LYS A 187 3.13 -3.88 1.66
N ALA A 188 3.58 -2.83 0.99
CA ALA A 188 4.03 -2.90 -0.41
C ALA A 188 5.21 -3.86 -0.59
N MET A 189 6.19 -3.80 0.31
CA MET A 189 7.31 -4.74 0.38
C MET A 189 6.81 -6.19 0.50
N LEU A 190 5.86 -6.47 1.42
CA LEU A 190 5.31 -7.82 1.57
C LEU A 190 4.55 -8.29 0.33
N SER A 191 3.86 -7.40 -0.38
CA SER A 191 3.22 -7.72 -1.68
C SER A 191 4.25 -8.12 -2.74
N GLU A 192 5.43 -7.49 -2.75
CA GLU A 192 6.52 -7.88 -3.65
C GLU A 192 7.13 -9.22 -3.27
N VAL A 193 7.39 -9.44 -1.97
CA VAL A 193 7.90 -10.72 -1.45
C VAL A 193 6.92 -11.87 -1.75
N ALA A 194 5.61 -11.62 -1.64
CA ALA A 194 4.55 -12.61 -1.86
C ALA A 194 4.63 -13.27 -3.25
N LYS A 195 5.07 -12.53 -4.28
CA LYS A 195 5.23 -13.05 -5.66
C LYS A 195 6.21 -14.22 -5.72
N TYR A 196 7.19 -14.25 -4.82
CA TYR A 196 8.25 -15.25 -4.78
C TYR A 196 8.21 -16.14 -3.53
N ALA A 197 7.19 -16.03 -2.67
CA ALA A 197 7.14 -16.72 -1.38
C ALA A 197 7.20 -18.27 -1.46
N LYS A 198 6.99 -18.85 -2.65
CA LYS A 198 7.11 -20.29 -2.90
C LYS A 198 8.53 -20.73 -3.28
N GLN A 199 9.42 -19.81 -3.63
CA GLN A 199 10.81 -20.14 -3.97
C GLN A 199 11.54 -20.59 -2.70
N PRO A 200 12.26 -21.73 -2.69
CA PRO A 200 12.84 -22.29 -1.46
C PRO A 200 13.75 -21.31 -0.70
N GLU A 201 14.58 -20.55 -1.42
CA GLU A 201 15.48 -19.56 -0.81
C GLU A 201 14.70 -18.41 -0.14
N VAL A 202 13.72 -17.84 -0.84
CA VAL A 202 12.86 -16.78 -0.32
C VAL A 202 12.06 -17.29 0.88
N ALA A 203 11.52 -18.50 0.78
CA ALA A 203 10.74 -19.13 1.83
C ALA A 203 11.59 -19.37 3.10
N GLY A 204 12.85 -19.80 2.96
CA GLY A 204 13.79 -19.94 4.07
C GLY A 204 14.17 -18.61 4.72
N LEU A 205 14.35 -17.55 3.91
CA LEU A 205 14.64 -16.21 4.44
C LEU A 205 13.44 -15.59 5.18
N ILE A 206 12.22 -15.78 4.68
CA ILE A 206 11.00 -15.36 5.40
C ILE A 206 10.93 -16.05 6.76
N ASP A 207 11.15 -17.37 6.79
CA ASP A 207 11.12 -18.14 8.05
C ASP A 207 12.22 -17.70 9.01
N ALA A 208 13.43 -17.45 8.51
CA ALA A 208 14.56 -16.98 9.32
C ALA A 208 14.30 -15.57 9.90
N ALA A 209 13.78 -14.64 9.10
CA ALA A 209 13.42 -13.30 9.56
C ALA A 209 12.28 -13.34 10.59
N ASN A 210 11.25 -14.16 10.35
CA ASN A 210 10.16 -14.36 11.30
C ASN A 210 10.62 -15.06 12.59
N GLY A 211 11.59 -15.98 12.51
CA GLY A 211 12.22 -16.58 13.67
C GLY A 211 12.89 -15.54 14.57
N ARG A 212 13.51 -14.50 13.98
CA ARG A 212 14.06 -13.35 14.74
C ARG A 212 12.98 -12.51 15.42
N LEU A 213 11.75 -12.54 14.93
CA LEU A 213 10.59 -11.93 15.58
C LEU A 213 9.99 -12.82 16.68
N GLY A 214 10.53 -14.02 16.89
CA GLY A 214 10.08 -14.98 17.89
C GLY A 214 8.97 -15.92 17.43
N LEU A 215 8.62 -15.93 16.14
CA LEU A 215 7.59 -16.83 15.60
C LEU A 215 8.09 -18.28 15.60
N SER A 216 7.21 -19.21 15.96
CA SER A 216 7.46 -20.65 15.82
C SER A 216 7.50 -21.09 14.35
N PRO A 217 8.15 -22.22 14.02
CA PRO A 217 8.18 -22.75 12.65
C PRO A 217 6.77 -22.94 12.05
N ALA A 218 5.81 -23.38 12.86
CA ALA A 218 4.41 -23.53 12.43
C ALA A 218 3.77 -22.19 12.08
N ALA A 219 4.05 -21.12 12.84
CA ALA A 219 3.56 -19.77 12.54
C ALA A 219 4.20 -19.21 11.25
N CYS A 220 5.50 -19.47 11.01
CA CYS A 220 6.17 -19.09 9.77
C CYS A 220 5.53 -19.74 8.53
N VAL A 221 5.21 -21.04 8.61
CA VAL A 221 4.50 -21.75 7.52
C VAL A 221 3.16 -21.09 7.22
N ARG A 222 2.33 -20.85 8.24
CA ARG A 222 1.02 -20.19 8.06
C ARG A 222 1.15 -18.78 7.50
N PHE A 223 2.16 -18.03 7.93
CA PHE A 223 2.44 -16.69 7.40
C PHE A 223 2.77 -16.73 5.90
N ARG A 224 3.61 -17.67 5.45
CA ARG A 224 3.91 -17.83 4.02
C ARG A 224 2.68 -18.25 3.21
N GLU A 225 1.85 -19.13 3.75
CA GLU A 225 0.60 -19.53 3.09
C GLU A 225 -0.34 -18.33 2.89
N LYS A 226 -0.46 -17.46 3.92
CA LYS A 226 -1.19 -16.20 3.83
C LYS A 226 -0.58 -15.26 2.78
N LEU A 227 0.74 -15.08 2.78
CA LEU A 227 1.43 -14.24 1.78
C LEU A 227 1.22 -14.75 0.35
N SER A 228 1.29 -16.05 0.13
CA SER A 228 1.14 -16.66 -1.21
C SER A 228 -0.30 -16.69 -1.74
N GLY A 229 -1.28 -16.14 -0.99
CA GLY A 229 -2.68 -16.10 -1.37
C GLY A 229 -3.41 -17.45 -1.32
N LYS A 230 -2.75 -18.54 -0.89
CA LYS A 230 -3.36 -19.87 -0.80
C LYS A 230 -4.48 -19.95 0.24
N ALA A 231 -4.50 -19.05 1.22
CA ALA A 231 -5.53 -19.03 2.26
C ALA A 231 -6.93 -18.57 1.76
N ALA A 232 -7.06 -18.01 0.55
CA ALA A 232 -8.30 -17.33 0.10
C ALA A 232 -9.19 -18.14 -0.89
N GLY A 233 -8.90 -19.42 -1.13
CA GLY A 233 -9.55 -20.23 -2.18
C GLY A 233 -10.98 -20.75 -1.90
N VAL A 234 -11.87 -20.00 -1.26
CA VAL A 234 -13.29 -20.38 -1.07
C VAL A 234 -14.22 -19.40 -1.80
N LYS A 235 -14.78 -19.82 -2.94
CA LYS A 235 -15.74 -19.03 -3.74
C LYS A 235 -17.03 -18.76 -2.94
N ARG A 236 -17.51 -17.50 -2.90
CA ARG A 236 -18.81 -17.14 -2.28
C ARG A 236 -19.66 -16.25 -3.20
N LYS A 237 -20.95 -16.58 -3.27
CA LYS A 237 -22.03 -15.81 -3.91
C LYS A 237 -22.37 -14.57 -3.07
N GLN A 238 -22.48 -13.40 -3.69
CA GLN A 238 -23.02 -12.18 -3.07
C GLN A 238 -24.55 -12.11 -3.22
N ALA A 239 -25.22 -11.54 -2.20
CA ALA A 239 -26.64 -11.19 -2.19
C ALA A 239 -26.80 -9.64 -2.17
N PRO A 240 -27.93 -9.07 -2.63
CA PRO A 240 -28.11 -7.62 -2.76
C PRO A 240 -28.51 -6.94 -1.44
N GLY A 241 -27.97 -5.74 -1.18
CA GLY A 241 -28.09 -4.99 0.08
C GLY A 241 -29.04 -3.76 0.06
N GLY A 242 -29.45 -3.29 1.25
CA GLY A 242 -30.41 -2.20 1.51
C GLY A 242 -29.93 -1.18 2.57
N ALA A 243 -30.80 -0.27 3.06
CA ALA A 243 -30.42 0.90 3.89
C ALA A 243 -29.71 0.60 5.23
N ALA A 244 -29.91 -0.59 5.82
CA ALA A 244 -29.16 -1.03 7.01
C ALA A 244 -27.67 -1.28 6.70
N ASP A 245 -27.34 -1.56 5.44
CA ASP A 245 -25.97 -1.76 5.00
C ASP A 245 -25.21 -0.42 4.95
N ASP A 246 -25.86 0.72 4.65
CA ASP A 246 -25.20 2.05 4.67
C ASP A 246 -24.72 2.43 6.09
N LEU A 247 -25.55 2.21 7.11
CA LEU A 247 -25.16 2.46 8.51
C LEU A 247 -24.08 1.49 9.00
N THR A 248 -24.09 0.26 8.51
CA THR A 248 -23.06 -0.74 8.82
C THR A 248 -21.73 -0.35 8.21
N GLU A 249 -21.71 0.08 6.95
CA GLU A 249 -20.50 0.57 6.26
C GLU A 249 -19.93 1.81 6.97
N ARG A 250 -20.80 2.73 7.42
CA ARG A 250 -20.39 3.87 8.24
C ARG A 250 -19.76 3.46 9.57
N LEU A 251 -20.34 2.48 10.25
CA LEU A 251 -19.81 1.94 11.50
C LEU A 251 -18.44 1.27 11.28
N ILE A 252 -18.26 0.57 10.16
CA ILE A 252 -16.97 -0.01 9.74
C ILE A 252 -15.92 1.10 9.61
N VAL A 253 -16.25 2.20 8.95
CA VAL A 253 -15.33 3.35 8.80
C VAL A 253 -15.02 4.01 10.16
N ILE A 254 -16.03 4.27 10.99
CA ILE A 254 -15.86 4.89 12.32
C ILE A 254 -14.99 4.05 13.22
N LEU A 255 -15.25 2.74 13.23
CA LEU A 255 -14.51 1.80 14.04
C LEU A 255 -13.19 1.41 13.38
N GLY A 256 -12.84 1.91 12.20
CA GLY A 256 -11.59 1.57 11.51
C GLY A 256 -11.47 0.08 11.20
N ALA A 257 -12.59 -0.60 10.99
CA ALA A 257 -12.57 -1.95 10.44
C ALA A 257 -12.05 -1.88 8.99
N PRO A 258 -11.15 -2.78 8.57
CA PRO A 258 -10.71 -2.85 7.18
C PRO A 258 -11.92 -2.87 6.23
N ALA A 259 -11.86 -2.12 5.12
CA ALA A 259 -12.92 -2.17 4.11
C ALA A 259 -13.08 -3.58 3.49
N ASP A 260 -12.06 -4.43 3.64
CA ASP A 260 -12.01 -5.84 3.33
C ASP A 260 -12.35 -6.76 4.52
N LEU A 261 -12.93 -6.23 5.61
CA LEU A 261 -13.43 -7.01 6.75
C LEU A 261 -14.65 -7.84 6.33
N GLN A 262 -14.40 -8.89 5.56
CA GLN A 262 -15.31 -10.01 5.40
C GLN A 262 -15.00 -11.06 6.47
N VAL A 263 -16.05 -11.47 7.18
CA VAL A 263 -16.15 -12.57 8.16
C VAL A 263 -14.95 -13.54 8.12
N ALA A 264 -14.26 -13.67 9.25
CA ALA A 264 -13.20 -14.65 9.43
C ALA A 264 -13.62 -16.07 9.00
N PRO A 265 -12.74 -16.85 8.34
CA PRO A 265 -13.06 -18.18 7.84
C PRO A 265 -13.47 -19.16 8.96
N ALA A 266 -14.18 -20.22 8.57
CA ALA A 266 -14.74 -21.29 9.40
C ALA A 266 -13.70 -22.21 10.09
N HIS A 267 -12.52 -21.72 10.44
CA HIS A 267 -11.46 -22.50 11.07
C HIS A 267 -11.18 -22.15 12.54
N GLU A 268 -11.95 -21.24 13.15
CA GLU A 268 -12.05 -21.25 14.61
C GLU A 268 -12.86 -22.48 15.04
N PRO A 269 -12.39 -23.26 16.03
CA PRO A 269 -13.14 -24.41 16.52
C PRO A 269 -14.56 -23.95 16.89
N ALA A 270 -15.57 -24.72 16.47
CA ALA A 270 -17.00 -24.40 16.54
C ALA A 270 -17.54 -24.07 17.95
N TYR A 271 -16.69 -24.10 18.97
CA TYR A 271 -16.97 -23.78 20.36
C TYR A 271 -16.98 -22.26 20.68
N GLU A 272 -16.35 -21.38 19.89
CA GLU A 272 -16.25 -19.94 20.23
C GLU A 272 -17.17 -18.98 19.45
N ARG A 273 -17.90 -19.46 18.43
CA ARG A 273 -18.91 -18.63 17.73
C ARG A 273 -20.23 -18.53 18.48
N ARG A 274 -20.19 -18.19 19.78
CA ARG A 274 -21.36 -17.56 20.38
C ARG A 274 -21.42 -16.17 19.80
N ALA A 275 -22.37 -15.94 18.89
CA ALA A 275 -22.74 -14.59 18.49
C ALA A 275 -22.91 -13.78 19.78
N VAL A 276 -22.05 -12.79 19.98
CA VAL A 276 -22.14 -11.92 21.14
C VAL A 276 -23.40 -11.11 20.92
N VAL A 277 -24.50 -11.56 21.53
CA VAL A 277 -25.76 -10.82 21.51
C VAL A 277 -25.59 -9.67 22.47
N ILE A 278 -25.25 -8.51 21.94
CA ILE A 278 -25.18 -7.27 22.71
C ILE A 278 -26.61 -6.77 22.87
N ALA A 279 -27.03 -6.49 24.10
CA ALA A 279 -28.32 -5.86 24.32
C ALA A 279 -28.30 -4.42 23.79
N GLN A 280 -29.41 -3.92 23.25
CA GLN A 280 -29.49 -2.55 22.72
C GLN A 280 -28.99 -1.47 23.70
N ARG A 281 -29.25 -1.63 25.00
CA ARG A 281 -28.76 -0.73 26.05
C ARG A 281 -27.23 -0.73 26.16
N GLU A 282 -26.61 -1.89 26.00
CA GLU A 282 -25.15 -2.04 26.03
C GLU A 282 -24.52 -1.47 24.75
N ALA A 283 -25.13 -1.72 23.59
CA ALA A 283 -24.76 -1.11 22.32
C ALA A 283 -24.78 0.43 22.41
N ALA A 284 -25.85 1.01 22.95
CA ALA A 284 -25.97 2.45 23.18
C ALA A 284 -24.88 2.97 24.13
N ALA A 285 -24.55 2.22 25.18
CA ALA A 285 -23.53 2.58 26.15
C ALA A 285 -22.12 2.59 25.51
N ILE A 286 -21.79 1.59 24.68
CA ILE A 286 -20.52 1.53 23.94
C ILE A 286 -20.40 2.71 22.98
N LEU A 287 -21.43 3.00 22.18
CA LEU A 287 -21.43 4.13 21.25
C LEU A 287 -21.39 5.47 21.97
N SER A 288 -22.06 5.61 23.12
CA SER A 288 -22.01 6.82 23.94
C SER A 288 -20.62 7.06 24.52
N ASP A 289 -19.93 6.02 24.99
CA ASP A 289 -18.55 6.14 25.50
C ASP A 289 -17.58 6.51 24.37
N LEU A 290 -17.75 5.89 23.19
CA LEU A 290 -16.96 6.23 22.01
C LEU A 290 -17.18 7.69 21.61
N LEU A 291 -18.44 8.15 21.57
CA LEU A 291 -18.78 9.54 21.31
C LEU A 291 -18.13 10.48 22.34
N LYS A 292 -18.14 10.12 23.62
CA LYS A 292 -17.50 10.90 24.69
C LYS A 292 -15.99 11.01 24.48
N GLU A 293 -15.32 9.91 24.17
CA GLU A 293 -13.87 9.88 23.95
C GLU A 293 -13.46 10.73 22.74
N VAL A 294 -14.14 10.56 21.59
CA VAL A 294 -13.84 11.37 20.39
C VAL A 294 -14.26 12.83 20.55
N SER A 295 -15.14 13.15 21.52
CA SER A 295 -15.56 14.53 21.81
C SER A 295 -14.63 15.28 22.76
N THR A 296 -13.59 14.63 23.30
CA THR A 296 -12.64 15.31 24.19
C THR A 296 -11.87 16.41 23.46
N ALA A 297 -11.53 17.49 24.17
CA ALA A 297 -10.81 18.63 23.60
C ALA A 297 -9.43 18.22 23.04
N ASP A 298 -8.70 17.35 23.76
CA ASP A 298 -7.42 16.80 23.33
C ASP A 298 -7.54 16.00 22.03
N PHE A 299 -8.55 15.13 21.91
CA PHE A 299 -8.78 14.37 20.69
C PHE A 299 -9.09 15.29 19.51
N GLN A 300 -9.99 16.27 19.71
CA GLN A 300 -10.41 17.20 18.66
C GLN A 300 -9.26 18.09 18.19
N GLN A 301 -8.38 18.53 19.11
CA GLN A 301 -7.18 19.29 18.77
C GLN A 301 -6.21 18.46 17.92
N LYS A 302 -5.97 17.20 18.29
CA LYS A 302 -5.12 16.27 17.51
C LYS A 302 -5.71 15.98 16.15
N LEU A 303 -7.02 15.77 16.08
CA LEU A 303 -7.72 15.54 14.82
C LEU A 303 -7.61 16.75 13.90
N GLN A 304 -7.78 17.96 14.43
CA GLN A 304 -7.64 19.19 13.66
C GLN A 304 -6.21 19.35 13.11
N ALA A 305 -5.19 19.11 13.92
CA ALA A 305 -3.80 19.14 13.46
C ALA A 305 -3.54 18.16 12.30
N VAL A 306 -4.06 16.94 12.39
CA VAL A 306 -3.97 15.94 11.31
C VAL A 306 -4.67 16.39 10.03
N ILE A 307 -5.81 17.07 10.15
CA ILE A 307 -6.56 17.62 9.01
C ILE A 307 -5.78 18.77 8.39
N ASP A 308 -5.26 19.70 9.19
CA ASP A 308 -4.49 20.85 8.71
C ASP A 308 -3.24 20.40 7.96
N ASP A 309 -2.50 19.41 8.50
CA ASP A 309 -1.35 18.80 7.83
C ASP A 309 -1.74 18.18 6.47
N ALA A 310 -2.88 17.48 6.41
CA ALA A 310 -3.35 16.88 5.16
C ALA A 310 -3.75 17.91 4.10
N ILE A 311 -4.28 19.06 4.53
CA ILE A 311 -4.61 20.20 3.66
C ILE A 311 -3.35 20.84 3.11
N VAL A 312 -2.34 21.08 3.97
CA VAL A 312 -1.04 21.62 3.56
C VAL A 312 -0.35 20.71 2.54
N ASP A 313 -0.47 19.39 2.72
CA ASP A 313 0.05 18.38 1.79
C ASP A 313 -0.74 18.26 0.47
N GLY A 314 -1.84 19.00 0.30
CA GLY A 314 -2.68 18.93 -0.90
C GLY A 314 -3.45 17.62 -1.06
N ARG A 315 -3.69 16.87 0.03
CA ARG A 315 -4.46 15.61 -0.03
C ARG A 315 -5.95 15.94 -0.10
N GLY A 316 -6.50 15.96 -1.32
CA GLY A 316 -7.90 16.34 -1.57
C GLY A 316 -8.96 15.42 -0.95
N ASN A 317 -8.59 14.21 -0.50
CA ASN A 317 -9.53 13.29 0.12
C ASN A 317 -9.36 13.23 1.65
N LEU A 318 -10.06 14.13 2.34
CA LEU A 318 -10.11 14.15 3.81
C LEU A 318 -10.72 12.88 4.42
N ALA A 319 -11.44 12.06 3.62
CA ALA A 319 -12.02 10.82 4.08
C ALA A 319 -10.98 9.68 4.29
N ASN A 320 -9.74 9.84 3.82
CA ASN A 320 -8.72 8.80 3.93
C ASN A 320 -7.36 9.33 4.42
N ILE A 321 -7.39 10.14 5.48
CA ILE A 321 -6.19 10.62 6.15
C ILE A 321 -5.70 9.53 7.14
N PRO A 322 -4.50 8.96 6.96
CA PRO A 322 -4.01 7.89 7.84
C PRO A 322 -3.94 8.29 9.32
N GLY A 323 -3.50 9.51 9.63
CA GLY A 323 -3.43 10.01 11.00
C GLY A 323 -4.78 10.07 11.70
N ARG A 324 -5.88 10.25 10.94
CA ARG A 324 -7.23 10.25 11.50
C ARG A 324 -7.66 8.84 11.88
N GLN A 325 -7.34 7.86 11.03
CA GLN A 325 -7.60 6.45 11.34
C GLN A 325 -6.84 6.06 12.62
N ASP A 326 -5.56 6.43 12.73
CA ASP A 326 -4.76 6.14 13.92
C ASP A 326 -5.37 6.75 15.21
N LEU A 327 -5.87 7.99 15.16
CA LEU A 327 -6.55 8.62 16.29
C LEU A 327 -7.86 7.88 16.65
N ALA A 328 -8.70 7.60 15.65
CA ALA A 328 -9.97 6.88 15.85
C ALA A 328 -9.73 5.49 16.47
N MET A 329 -8.70 4.78 15.99
CA MET A 329 -8.26 3.49 16.53
C MET A 329 -7.86 3.59 18.00
N HIS A 330 -7.15 4.66 18.39
CA HIS A 330 -6.76 4.86 19.78
C HIS A 330 -7.96 5.08 20.71
N ALA A 331 -8.88 5.97 20.34
CA ALA A 331 -10.11 6.23 21.09
C ALA A 331 -10.97 4.96 21.23
N ARG A 332 -11.14 4.24 20.11
CA ARG A 332 -11.84 2.96 20.05
C ARG A 332 -11.22 1.92 20.97
N ASN A 333 -9.91 1.68 20.88
CA ASN A 333 -9.24 0.65 21.68
C ASN A 333 -9.36 0.93 23.19
N ARG A 334 -9.36 2.20 23.58
CA ARG A 334 -9.60 2.60 24.97
C ARG A 334 -11.00 2.18 25.43
N VAL A 335 -12.04 2.54 24.68
CA VAL A 335 -13.44 2.21 25.02
C VAL A 335 -13.70 0.70 25.00
N LEU A 336 -13.22 0.00 23.97
CA LEU A 336 -13.39 -1.45 23.83
C LEU A 336 -12.76 -2.21 25.01
N ARG A 337 -11.55 -1.81 25.42
CA ARG A 337 -10.87 -2.42 26.58
C ARG A 337 -11.65 -2.23 27.87
N PHE A 338 -12.24 -1.05 28.09
CA PHE A 338 -13.11 -0.80 29.26
C PHE A 338 -14.39 -1.63 29.24
N ARG A 339 -14.85 -2.02 28.06
CA ARG A 339 -16.07 -2.81 27.85
C ARG A 339 -15.81 -4.32 27.72
N GLY A 340 -14.59 -4.77 27.97
CA GLY A 340 -14.21 -6.20 27.92
C GLY A 340 -14.03 -6.76 26.51
N PHE A 341 -14.04 -5.92 25.47
CA PHE A 341 -13.70 -6.33 24.11
C PHE A 341 -12.19 -6.34 23.93
N LYS A 342 -11.69 -7.32 23.17
CA LYS A 342 -10.27 -7.33 22.76
C LYS A 342 -9.98 -6.08 21.92
N GLY A 343 -8.96 -5.30 22.31
CA GLY A 343 -8.59 -4.02 21.68
C GLY A 343 -7.92 -4.13 20.29
N ALA A 344 -8.22 -5.18 19.53
CA ALA A 344 -7.66 -5.47 18.21
C ALA A 344 -8.76 -5.50 17.14
N ASP A 345 -8.39 -5.60 15.87
CA ASP A 345 -9.32 -5.58 14.73
C ASP A 345 -10.38 -6.70 14.80
N ALA A 346 -10.06 -7.83 15.44
CA ALA A 346 -11.01 -8.91 15.69
C ALA A 346 -12.15 -8.51 16.66
N GLY A 347 -11.85 -7.77 17.73
CA GLY A 347 -12.87 -7.30 18.67
C GLY A 347 -13.81 -6.28 18.02
N VAL A 348 -13.31 -5.55 17.04
CA VAL A 348 -14.05 -4.54 16.28
C VAL A 348 -14.96 -5.20 15.28
N ALA A 349 -14.47 -6.22 14.57
CA ALA A 349 -15.29 -7.05 13.72
C ALA A 349 -16.47 -7.66 14.49
N HIS A 350 -16.20 -8.18 15.69
CA HIS A 350 -17.23 -8.73 16.56
C HIS A 350 -18.23 -7.67 17.01
N LEU A 351 -17.77 -6.46 17.37
CA LEU A 351 -18.65 -5.36 17.73
C LEU A 351 -19.52 -4.91 16.54
N VAL A 352 -18.94 -4.76 15.34
CA VAL A 352 -19.67 -4.40 14.12
C VAL A 352 -20.77 -5.43 13.81
N GLU A 353 -20.43 -6.72 13.86
CA GLU A 353 -21.39 -7.81 13.65
C GLU A 353 -22.51 -7.81 14.71
N ALA A 354 -22.15 -7.60 15.98
CA ALA A 354 -23.12 -7.53 17.06
C ALA A 354 -24.03 -6.29 16.98
N LEU A 355 -23.52 -5.17 16.45
CA LEU A 355 -24.25 -3.92 16.26
C LEU A 355 -25.12 -3.93 15.01
N ARG A 356 -24.74 -4.65 13.95
CA ARG A 356 -25.46 -4.70 12.66
C ARG A 356 -26.98 -4.90 12.81
N PRO A 357 -27.51 -5.91 13.53
CA PRO A 357 -28.96 -6.09 13.66
C PRO A 357 -29.66 -4.96 14.43
N LEU A 358 -28.90 -4.16 15.19
CA LEU A 358 -29.41 -3.06 15.99
C LEU A 358 -29.37 -1.72 15.25
N MET A 359 -28.69 -1.61 14.10
CA MET A 359 -28.55 -0.35 13.36
C MET A 359 -29.86 0.17 12.75
N THR A 360 -30.92 -0.62 12.74
CA THR A 360 -32.27 -0.14 12.40
C THR A 360 -32.88 0.74 13.48
N ASP A 361 -32.29 0.77 14.68
CA ASP A 361 -32.76 1.60 15.78
C ASP A 361 -32.34 3.08 15.60
N PRO A 362 -33.30 4.04 15.61
CA PRO A 362 -33.00 5.45 15.38
C PRO A 362 -32.07 6.08 16.43
N SER A 363 -32.09 5.59 17.68
CA SER A 363 -31.27 6.15 18.75
C SER A 363 -29.79 5.78 18.56
N LEU A 364 -29.51 4.54 18.14
CA LEU A 364 -28.15 4.11 17.80
C LEU A 364 -27.65 4.80 16.54
N ALA A 365 -28.49 4.93 15.50
CA ALA A 365 -28.16 5.68 14.31
C ALA A 365 -27.78 7.15 14.63
N THR A 366 -28.49 7.78 15.56
CA THR A 366 -28.18 9.14 16.02
C THR A 366 -26.79 9.24 16.66
N LEU A 367 -26.39 8.24 17.46
CA LEU A 367 -25.05 8.19 18.06
C LEU A 367 -23.96 7.98 17.01
N VAL A 368 -24.17 7.07 16.05
CA VAL A 368 -23.25 6.84 14.93
C VAL A 368 -23.01 8.13 14.15
N LEU A 369 -24.07 8.82 13.76
CA LEU A 369 -23.99 10.11 13.06
C LEU A 369 -23.34 11.22 13.90
N ALA A 370 -23.45 11.17 15.23
CA ALA A 370 -22.76 12.11 16.11
C ALA A 370 -21.25 11.83 16.14
N ILE A 371 -20.85 10.56 16.16
CA ILE A 371 -19.44 10.15 16.11
C ILE A 371 -18.81 10.54 14.77
N GLU A 372 -19.51 10.30 13.64
CA GLU A 372 -19.02 10.73 12.31
C GLU A 372 -18.73 12.22 12.25
N ARG A 373 -19.64 13.04 12.79
CA ARG A 373 -19.48 14.49 12.84
C ARG A 373 -18.26 14.88 13.65
N LYS A 374 -17.99 14.19 14.76
CA LYS A 374 -16.78 14.41 15.58
C LYS A 374 -15.50 13.91 14.92
N LEU A 375 -15.58 12.95 14.01
CA LEU A 375 -14.45 12.46 13.23
C LEU A 375 -14.25 13.23 11.91
N CYS A 376 -15.06 14.26 11.64
CA CYS A 376 -15.01 15.04 10.40
C CYS A 376 -15.03 14.15 9.14
N ILE A 377 -15.87 13.11 9.13
CA ILE A 377 -16.04 12.24 7.96
C ILE A 377 -16.99 12.94 6.97
N PRO A 378 -16.52 13.29 5.74
CA PRO A 378 -17.39 13.92 4.74
C PRO A 378 -18.54 12.98 4.36
N ARG A 379 -19.77 13.50 4.23
CA ARG A 379 -20.88 12.70 3.69
C ARG A 379 -20.72 12.57 2.19
N VAL A 380 -20.92 11.35 1.68
CA VAL A 380 -20.86 11.04 0.23
C VAL A 380 -21.83 11.90 -0.59
N ALA A 381 -22.93 12.37 0.00
CA ALA A 381 -23.90 13.25 -0.67
C ALA A 381 -23.40 14.68 -0.93
N ASP A 382 -22.34 15.13 -0.25
CA ASP A 382 -21.85 16.50 -0.37
C ASP A 382 -20.85 16.68 -1.51
N SER A 383 -20.35 15.59 -2.13
CA SER A 383 -19.38 15.66 -3.23
C SER A 383 -19.99 15.97 -4.60
N SER A 384 -21.31 15.89 -4.76
CA SER A 384 -21.99 16.19 -6.04
C SER A 384 -22.29 17.68 -6.25
N ALA A 385 -21.95 18.56 -5.28
CA ALA A 385 -22.29 19.99 -5.35
C ALA A 385 -21.17 20.89 -5.89
N VAL A 386 -19.97 20.37 -6.18
CA VAL A 386 -18.78 21.20 -6.48
C VAL A 386 -18.56 21.49 -7.97
N ASP A 387 -19.27 20.83 -8.90
CA ASP A 387 -19.08 21.01 -10.36
C ASP A 387 -20.24 21.72 -11.08
N LYS A 388 -20.85 22.75 -10.49
CA LYS A 388 -21.63 23.70 -11.29
C LYS A 388 -20.74 24.85 -11.75
N PRO A 389 -20.37 24.93 -13.05
CA PRO A 389 -19.67 26.10 -13.56
C PRO A 389 -20.52 27.36 -13.32
N ALA A 390 -19.88 28.41 -12.84
CA ALA A 390 -20.53 29.70 -12.62
C ALA A 390 -21.28 30.13 -13.89
N PRO A 391 -22.51 30.67 -13.79
CA PRO A 391 -23.19 31.21 -14.95
C PRO A 391 -22.32 32.32 -15.54
N ALA A 392 -22.02 32.20 -16.83
CA ALA A 392 -21.30 33.24 -17.57
C ALA A 392 -22.05 34.57 -17.40
N CYS A 393 -21.41 35.55 -16.77
CA CYS A 393 -21.91 36.92 -16.79
C CYS A 393 -21.93 37.39 -18.24
N GLY A 394 -23.14 37.60 -18.77
CA GLY A 394 -23.39 38.30 -20.03
C GLY A 394 -23.39 39.81 -19.84
#